data_AF-A0A117QWB5-F1
#
_entry.id   AF-A0A117QWB5-F1
#
_cell.length_a   1.000
_cell.length_b   1.000
_cell.length_c   1.000
_cell.angle_alpha   90.00
_cell.angle_beta   90.00
_cell.angle_gamma   90.00
#
_symmetry.space_group_name_H-M   'P 1'
#
loop_
_entity.id
_entity.type
_entity.pdbx_description
1 polymer ?
#
loop_
_entity_poly.entity_id
_entity_poly.type
_entity_poly.pdbx_seq_one_letter_code
_entity_poly.pdbx_strand_id
1 'polypeptide(L)'
;MTTPGRLAQMARTQTQRILLDEAAEATSAEVRDAQLRVQQVDQALDHNRAQQDKQAKYSACYPPAEGKEDERAELAEAGLRLEREHQYASALLAAALIAHESVTRERAWLDRPAIGTGEPMPVALLFPFAKKIVDAPGYTITVLRPNSDSPDPFWHETYNGTVSRTRARSILTAWSRQEQTYVLRDAHGRLYVAAPALRIELVPTDIALPHSEGDALRAALAVYGFSAYDGGEGGFTSLAVSLTQEASEEETYEGPHFLISSGEHADRPASQHDDVWGASLYDEQGEYVTTLDGASAGSTLAEDCAHIAGAVAQVARRAFREETVDFARSVGKDALAKD
;
A
#
# COMPACT_ATOMS: atom_id res chain seq x y z
N MET A 1 11.31 -22.98 -36.21
CA MET A 1 10.72 -21.70 -36.67
C MET A 1 10.07 -21.03 -35.47
N THR A 2 10.62 -19.92 -34.99
CA THR A 2 10.04 -19.13 -33.89
C THR A 2 8.87 -18.33 -34.44
N THR A 3 7.66 -18.49 -33.89
CA THR A 3 6.49 -17.71 -34.31
C THR A 3 6.69 -16.23 -33.99
N PRO A 4 6.23 -15.29 -34.84
CA PRO A 4 6.37 -13.85 -34.62
C PRO A 4 5.93 -13.37 -33.22
N GLY A 5 4.89 -14.00 -32.66
CA GLY A 5 4.41 -13.72 -31.30
C GLY A 5 5.45 -14.00 -30.21
N ARG A 6 6.30 -15.03 -30.35
CA ARG A 6 7.35 -15.34 -29.37
C ARG A 6 8.45 -14.29 -29.34
N LEU A 7 8.83 -13.74 -30.51
CA LEU A 7 9.85 -12.69 -30.57
C LEU A 7 9.34 -11.39 -29.93
N ALA A 8 8.08 -11.02 -30.18
CA ALA A 8 7.47 -9.86 -29.54
C ALA A 8 7.37 -10.01 -28.01
N GLN A 9 7.02 -11.22 -27.52
CA GLN A 9 6.99 -11.52 -26.09
C GLN A 9 8.38 -11.43 -25.46
N MET A 10 9.40 -12.02 -26.10
CA MET A 10 10.79 -11.94 -25.61
C MET A 10 11.29 -10.50 -25.52
N ALA A 11 10.99 -9.66 -26.53
CA ALA A 11 11.35 -8.25 -26.52
C ALA A 11 10.67 -7.49 -25.37
N ARG A 12 9.37 -7.71 -25.15
CA ARG A 12 8.63 -7.10 -24.02
C ARG A 12 9.21 -7.51 -22.66
N THR A 13 9.48 -8.80 -22.47
CA THR A 13 10.11 -9.31 -21.24
C THR A 13 11.48 -8.69 -21.03
N GLN A 14 12.28 -8.53 -22.09
CA GLN A 14 13.61 -7.92 -21.97
C GLN A 14 13.54 -6.42 -21.64
N THR A 15 12.62 -5.67 -22.24
CA THR A 15 12.38 -4.27 -21.87
C THR A 15 11.92 -4.14 -20.42
N GLN A 16 10.99 -5.00 -19.99
CA GLN A 16 10.51 -4.99 -18.60
C GLN A 16 11.63 -5.31 -17.59
N ARG A 17 12.56 -6.21 -17.93
CA ARG A 17 13.74 -6.47 -17.10
C ARG A 17 14.61 -5.24 -16.92
N ILE A 18 14.89 -4.52 -18.01
CA ILE A 18 15.71 -3.30 -17.96
C ILE A 18 15.05 -2.25 -17.05
N LEU A 19 13.73 -2.03 -17.22
CA LEU A 19 12.98 -1.09 -16.39
C LEU A 19 12.97 -1.47 -14.91
N LEU A 20 12.80 -2.76 -14.59
CA LEU A 20 12.84 -3.23 -13.19
C LEU A 20 14.25 -3.15 -12.59
N ASP A 21 15.31 -3.32 -13.39
CA ASP A 21 16.69 -3.16 -12.92
C ASP A 21 16.98 -1.69 -12.59
N GLU A 22 16.58 -0.76 -13.45
CA GLU A 22 16.68 0.69 -13.20
C GLU A 22 15.87 1.11 -11.96
N ALA A 23 14.64 0.61 -11.82
CA ALA A 23 13.80 0.86 -10.66
C ALA A 23 14.40 0.28 -9.36
N ALA A 24 15.06 -0.88 -9.44
CA ALA A 24 15.71 -1.51 -8.28
C ALA A 24 16.91 -0.67 -7.79
N GLU A 25 17.69 -0.12 -8.72
CA GLU A 25 18.79 0.79 -8.39
C GLU A 25 18.28 2.11 -7.79
N ALA A 26 17.24 2.70 -8.38
CA ALA A 26 16.63 3.94 -7.89
C ALA A 26 16.05 3.77 -6.47
N THR A 27 15.21 2.76 -6.26
CA THR A 27 14.61 2.48 -4.93
C THR A 27 15.68 2.10 -3.89
N SER A 28 16.76 1.44 -4.28
CA SER A 28 17.90 1.15 -3.38
C SER A 28 18.70 2.40 -3.00
N ALA A 29 18.86 3.36 -3.91
CA ALA A 29 19.43 4.66 -3.59
C ALA A 29 18.52 5.43 -2.62
N GLU A 30 17.22 5.45 -2.88
CA GLU A 30 16.22 6.11 -2.04
C GLU A 30 16.18 5.53 -0.61
N VAL A 31 16.22 4.20 -0.44
CA VAL A 31 16.32 3.57 0.89
C VAL A 31 17.56 4.05 1.65
N ARG A 32 18.71 4.14 0.98
CA ARG A 32 19.96 4.61 1.61
C ARG A 32 19.86 6.07 2.03
N ASP A 33 19.29 6.92 1.18
CA ASP A 33 19.11 8.34 1.47
C ASP A 33 18.12 8.56 2.63
N ALA A 34 17.02 7.80 2.66
CA ALA A 34 16.06 7.82 3.76
C ALA A 34 16.67 7.33 5.09
N GLN A 35 17.48 6.26 5.06
CA GLN A 35 18.22 5.79 6.24
C GLN A 35 19.19 6.84 6.77
N LEU A 36 19.95 7.48 5.88
CA LEU A 36 20.87 8.55 6.25
C LEU A 36 20.12 9.72 6.90
N ARG A 37 18.96 10.08 6.36
CA ARG A 37 18.12 11.15 6.91
C ARG A 37 17.62 10.83 8.32
N VAL A 38 17.11 9.61 8.55
CA VAL A 38 16.70 9.18 9.91
C VAL A 38 17.88 9.28 10.88
N GLN A 39 19.05 8.77 10.50
CA GLN A 39 20.25 8.83 11.32
C GLN A 39 20.68 10.27 11.66
N GLN A 40 20.60 11.19 10.71
CA GLN A 40 20.94 12.60 10.92
C GLN A 40 19.98 13.26 11.92
N VAL A 41 18.67 12.99 11.80
CA VAL A 41 17.66 13.55 12.70
C VAL A 41 17.80 12.95 14.10
N ASP A 42 18.10 11.65 14.23
CA ASP A 42 18.37 11.02 15.52
C ASP A 42 19.55 11.68 16.25
N GLN A 43 20.65 11.93 15.53
CA GLN A 43 21.81 12.64 16.08
C GLN A 43 21.44 14.06 16.54
N ALA A 44 20.58 14.76 15.79
CA ALA A 44 20.10 16.09 16.15
C ALA A 44 19.17 16.05 17.38
N LEU A 45 18.30 15.04 17.51
CA LEU A 45 17.45 14.82 18.67
C LEU A 45 18.29 14.55 19.93
N ASP A 46 19.28 13.67 19.84
CA ASP A 46 20.17 13.35 20.96
C ASP A 46 20.98 14.58 21.38
N HIS A 47 21.44 15.38 20.42
CA HIS A 47 22.09 16.65 20.71
C HIS A 47 21.15 17.62 21.44
N ASN A 48 19.92 17.77 20.96
CA ASN A 48 18.91 18.66 21.57
C ASN A 48 18.58 18.21 23.01
N ARG A 49 18.36 16.90 23.24
CA ARG A 49 18.14 16.31 24.57
C ARG A 49 19.31 16.57 25.51
N ALA A 50 20.55 16.40 25.04
CA ALA A 50 21.74 16.68 25.83
C ALA A 50 21.83 18.18 26.23
N GLN A 51 21.42 19.11 25.37
CA GLN A 51 21.34 20.54 25.72
C GLN A 51 20.24 20.82 26.76
N GLN A 52 19.06 20.22 26.60
CA GLN A 52 17.96 20.33 27.56
C GLN A 52 18.39 19.81 28.94
N ASP A 53 19.03 18.64 29.01
CA ASP A 53 19.56 18.06 30.24
C ASP A 53 20.61 18.96 30.91
N LYS A 54 21.49 19.57 30.09
CA LYS A 54 22.51 20.51 30.58
C LYS A 54 21.85 21.76 31.17
N GLN A 55 20.83 22.31 30.51
CA GLN A 55 20.07 23.45 31.03
C GLN A 55 19.29 23.10 32.29
N ALA A 56 18.68 21.91 32.36
CA ALA A 56 17.99 21.42 33.55
C ALA A 56 18.96 21.31 34.75
N LYS A 57 20.15 20.72 34.55
CA LYS A 57 21.20 20.64 35.59
C LYS A 57 21.68 22.03 36.02
N TYR A 58 21.89 22.95 35.07
CA TYR A 58 22.27 24.33 35.40
C TYR A 58 21.20 25.01 36.26
N SER A 59 19.92 24.85 35.90
CA SER A 59 18.79 25.45 36.61
C SER A 59 18.60 24.93 38.04
N ALA A 60 19.05 23.71 38.33
CA ALA A 60 19.02 23.14 39.67
C ALA A 60 20.08 23.76 40.60
N CYS A 61 21.18 24.28 40.04
CA CYS A 61 22.33 24.78 40.80
C CYS A 61 22.36 26.30 40.92
N TYR A 62 21.69 27.03 40.03
CA TYR A 62 21.78 28.48 39.92
C TYR A 62 20.39 29.13 39.83
N PRO A 63 20.21 30.35 40.37
CA PRO A 63 18.97 31.10 40.20
C PRO A 63 18.70 31.37 38.71
N PRO A 64 17.43 31.60 38.32
CA PRO A 64 17.08 31.94 36.95
C PRO A 64 17.82 33.20 36.51
N ALA A 65 18.59 33.10 35.43
CA ALA A 65 19.20 34.25 34.77
C ALA A 65 18.26 34.75 33.66
N GLU A 66 18.23 36.06 33.43
CA GLU A 66 17.46 36.66 32.32
C GLU A 66 17.85 36.00 30.99
N GLY A 67 16.85 35.68 30.15
CA GLY A 67 17.02 35.00 28.86
C GLY A 67 17.14 33.47 28.91
N LYS A 68 17.32 32.85 30.10
CA LYS A 68 17.39 31.37 30.19
C LYS A 68 16.05 30.67 30.02
N GLU A 69 14.93 31.35 30.24
CA GLU A 69 13.60 30.81 29.96
C GLU A 69 13.33 30.80 28.44
N ASP A 70 13.74 31.85 27.74
CA ASP A 70 13.64 31.93 26.28
C ASP A 70 14.50 30.83 25.62
N GLU A 71 15.76 30.65 26.06
CA GLU A 71 16.61 29.56 25.56
C GLU A 71 15.99 28.17 25.78
N ARG A 72 15.26 27.97 26.90
CA ARG A 72 14.56 26.69 27.16
C ARG A 72 13.36 26.51 26.22
N ALA A 73 12.59 27.58 26.02
CA ALA A 73 11.46 27.56 25.10
C ALA A 73 11.92 27.26 23.66
N GLU A 74 13.01 27.88 23.22
CA GLU A 74 13.63 27.63 21.92
C GLU A 74 14.12 26.17 21.78
N LEU A 75 14.78 25.62 22.80
CA LEU A 75 15.20 24.22 22.77
C LEU A 75 14.02 23.24 22.77
N ALA A 76 12.95 23.55 23.50
CA ALA A 76 11.74 22.75 23.51
C ALA A 76 11.03 22.78 22.14
N GLU A 77 10.92 23.95 21.53
CA GLU A 77 10.37 24.09 20.17
C GLU A 77 11.23 23.36 19.13
N ALA A 78 12.55 23.48 19.23
CA ALA A 78 13.48 22.75 18.38
C ALA A 78 13.32 21.23 18.53
N GLY A 79 13.11 20.73 19.76
CA GLY A 79 12.81 19.31 20.03
C GLY A 79 11.53 18.85 19.32
N LEU A 80 10.43 19.59 19.47
CA LEU A 80 9.15 19.28 18.81
C LEU A 80 9.23 19.35 17.27
N ARG A 81 10.09 20.23 16.72
CA ARG A 81 10.35 20.28 15.28
C ARG A 81 11.12 19.04 14.81
N LEU A 82 12.18 18.67 15.52
CA LEU A 82 12.99 17.49 15.21
C LEU A 82 12.19 16.18 15.33
N GLU A 83 11.28 16.07 16.29
CA GLU A 83 10.40 14.90 16.42
C GLU A 83 9.47 14.75 15.20
N ARG A 84 8.91 15.86 14.70
CA ARG A 84 8.11 15.85 13.47
C ARG A 84 8.94 15.46 12.25
N GLU A 85 10.16 15.98 12.16
CA GLU A 85 11.09 15.63 11.09
C GLU A 85 11.48 14.14 11.15
N HIS A 86 11.70 13.60 12.35
CA HIS A 86 12.02 12.20 12.56
C HIS A 86 10.85 11.29 12.12
N GLN A 87 9.62 11.65 12.46
CA GLN A 87 8.42 10.92 12.02
C GLN A 87 8.30 10.93 10.49
N TYR A 88 8.52 12.08 9.85
CA TYR A 88 8.52 12.17 8.39
C TYR A 88 9.62 11.33 7.75
N ALA A 89 10.85 11.43 8.25
CA ALA A 89 11.98 10.63 7.75
C ALA A 89 11.75 9.12 7.94
N SER A 90 11.13 8.72 9.05
CA SER A 90 10.75 7.34 9.32
C SER A 90 9.65 6.83 8.39
N ALA A 91 8.64 7.66 8.10
CA ALA A 91 7.58 7.34 7.15
C ALA A 91 8.12 7.18 5.72
N LEU A 92 9.01 8.08 5.31
CA LEU A 92 9.75 7.99 4.04
C LEU A 92 10.53 6.67 3.94
N LEU A 93 11.30 6.33 4.98
CA LEU A 93 12.05 5.08 5.02
C LEU A 93 11.13 3.85 4.94
N ALA A 94 10.03 3.85 5.69
CA ALA A 94 9.08 2.74 5.69
C ALA A 94 8.48 2.50 4.29
N ALA A 95 8.05 3.56 3.60
CA ALA A 95 7.54 3.45 2.23
C ALA A 95 8.62 3.03 1.22
N ALA A 96 9.83 3.60 1.32
CA ALA A 96 10.96 3.26 0.44
C ALA A 96 11.35 1.77 0.53
N LEU A 97 11.31 1.19 1.74
CA LEU A 97 11.56 -0.24 1.94
C LEU A 97 10.52 -1.11 1.23
N ILE A 98 9.23 -0.76 1.30
CA ILE A 98 8.16 -1.48 0.61
C ILE A 98 8.29 -1.37 -0.91
N ALA A 99 8.57 -0.17 -1.42
CA ALA A 99 8.80 0.06 -2.85
C ALA A 99 9.98 -0.79 -3.36
N HIS A 100 11.11 -0.79 -2.65
CA HIS A 100 12.28 -1.60 -3.02
C HIS A 100 11.99 -3.10 -2.98
N GLU A 101 11.27 -3.57 -1.97
CA GLU A 101 10.88 -4.97 -1.85
C GLU A 101 9.92 -5.37 -2.97
N SER A 102 8.98 -4.49 -3.38
CA SER A 102 8.09 -4.73 -4.51
C SER A 102 8.89 -4.97 -5.79
N VAL A 103 9.79 -4.05 -6.16
CA VAL A 103 10.57 -4.17 -7.40
C VAL A 103 11.40 -5.45 -7.40
N THR A 104 12.00 -5.80 -6.26
CA THR A 104 12.75 -7.06 -6.09
C THR A 104 11.87 -8.29 -6.33
N ARG A 105 10.64 -8.28 -5.80
CA ARG A 105 9.67 -9.35 -6.02
C ARG A 105 9.18 -9.39 -7.47
N GLU A 106 8.93 -8.25 -8.11
CA GLU A 106 8.54 -8.16 -9.52
C GLU A 106 9.62 -8.74 -10.44
N ARG A 107 10.88 -8.43 -10.16
CA ARG A 107 12.02 -9.03 -10.88
C ARG A 107 12.07 -10.54 -10.70
N ALA A 108 11.94 -11.03 -9.47
CA ALA A 108 11.89 -12.48 -9.20
C ALA A 108 10.72 -13.17 -9.93
N TRP A 109 9.58 -12.49 -10.03
CA TRP A 109 8.43 -12.95 -10.79
C TRP A 109 8.69 -13.02 -12.29
N LEU A 110 9.37 -12.01 -12.85
CA LEU A 110 9.71 -11.96 -14.27
C LEU A 110 10.72 -13.04 -14.67
N ASP A 111 11.61 -13.42 -13.75
CA ASP A 111 12.61 -14.46 -13.94
C ASP A 111 12.09 -15.88 -13.66
N ARG A 112 10.82 -16.00 -13.24
CA ARG A 112 10.20 -17.30 -12.97
C ARG A 112 10.18 -18.15 -14.25
N PRO A 113 10.65 -19.41 -14.19
CA PRO A 113 10.52 -20.32 -15.31
C PRO A 113 9.03 -20.55 -15.61
N ALA A 114 8.66 -20.55 -16.90
CA ALA A 114 7.31 -20.88 -17.30
C ALA A 114 6.94 -22.28 -16.76
N ILE A 115 5.89 -22.35 -15.95
CA ILE A 115 5.42 -23.61 -15.42
C ILE A 115 4.94 -24.45 -16.61
N GLY A 116 5.55 -25.61 -16.81
CA GLY A 116 5.13 -26.53 -17.85
C GLY A 116 3.65 -26.86 -17.69
N THR A 117 2.88 -26.72 -18.77
CA THR A 117 1.49 -27.13 -18.90
C THR A 117 1.40 -28.66 -18.96
N GLY A 118 1.94 -29.35 -17.95
CA GLY A 118 1.71 -30.78 -17.78
C GLY A 118 0.19 -31.01 -17.67
N GLU A 119 -0.31 -32.01 -18.41
CA GLU A 119 -1.74 -32.34 -18.42
C GLU A 119 -2.23 -32.59 -16.98
N PRO A 120 -3.21 -31.82 -16.50
CA PRO A 120 -3.75 -32.04 -15.17
C PRO A 120 -4.60 -33.32 -15.18
N MET A 121 -4.33 -34.25 -14.26
CA MET A 121 -5.36 -35.18 -13.79
C MET A 121 -6.02 -34.56 -12.57
N PRO A 122 -7.19 -33.91 -12.70
CA PRO A 122 -7.92 -33.42 -11.54
C PRO A 122 -8.45 -34.60 -10.71
N VAL A 123 -8.19 -34.58 -9.41
CA VAL A 123 -8.90 -35.43 -8.44
C VAL A 123 -10.06 -34.60 -7.91
N ALA A 124 -11.30 -35.02 -8.18
CA ALA A 124 -12.47 -34.32 -7.69
C ALA A 124 -12.59 -34.49 -6.17
N LEU A 125 -12.41 -33.40 -5.43
CA LEU A 125 -12.67 -33.35 -4.00
C LEU A 125 -13.71 -32.28 -3.73
N LEU A 126 -14.94 -32.70 -3.45
CA LEU A 126 -16.03 -31.84 -2.99
C LEU A 126 -15.76 -31.50 -1.51
N PHE A 127 -15.15 -30.35 -1.24
CA PHE A 127 -14.85 -29.92 0.13
C PHE A 127 -15.73 -28.76 0.60
N PRO A 128 -16.37 -28.87 1.78
CA PRO A 128 -17.11 -27.76 2.38
C PRO A 128 -16.24 -26.70 3.10
N PHE A 129 -14.89 -26.74 3.06
CA PHE A 129 -14.06 -25.79 3.83
C PHE A 129 -12.82 -25.26 3.08
N ALA A 130 -12.97 -24.12 2.40
CA ALA A 130 -11.90 -23.45 1.63
C ALA A 130 -10.69 -22.99 2.47
N LYS A 131 -10.83 -22.81 3.80
CA LYS A 131 -9.77 -22.21 4.64
C LYS A 131 -8.44 -22.99 4.64
N LYS A 132 -8.46 -24.33 4.52
CA LYS A 132 -7.24 -25.17 4.46
C LYS A 132 -6.75 -25.46 3.05
N ILE A 133 -7.49 -25.06 2.02
CA ILE A 133 -7.18 -25.38 0.62
C ILE A 133 -6.14 -24.42 0.05
N VAL A 134 -6.12 -23.19 0.54
CA VAL A 134 -5.21 -22.13 0.09
C VAL A 134 -4.06 -21.94 1.10
N ASP A 135 -2.91 -22.52 0.79
CA ASP A 135 -1.72 -22.62 1.63
C ASP A 135 -0.50 -21.85 1.07
N ALA A 136 -0.40 -21.69 -0.25
CA ALA A 136 0.68 -20.93 -0.88
C ALA A 136 0.61 -19.42 -0.58
N PRO A 137 1.74 -18.69 -0.54
CA PRO A 137 1.75 -17.24 -0.33
C PRO A 137 1.02 -16.45 -1.43
N GLY A 138 0.96 -16.99 -2.65
CA GLY A 138 0.17 -16.43 -3.76
C GLY A 138 -0.23 -17.50 -4.78
N TYR A 139 -1.01 -17.08 -5.78
CA TYR A 139 -1.44 -17.94 -6.89
C TYR A 139 -1.34 -17.20 -8.22
N THR A 140 -0.89 -17.89 -9.25
CA THR A 140 -1.10 -17.44 -10.65
C THR A 140 -2.52 -17.86 -11.03
N ILE A 141 -3.33 -16.89 -11.44
CA ILE A 141 -4.70 -17.11 -11.89
C ILE A 141 -4.76 -17.08 -13.42
N THR A 142 -5.41 -18.08 -14.00
CA THR A 142 -5.73 -18.11 -15.43
C THR A 142 -7.24 -18.29 -15.56
N VAL A 143 -7.89 -17.35 -16.26
CA VAL A 143 -9.33 -17.38 -16.51
C VAL A 143 -9.57 -17.76 -17.96
N LEU A 144 -10.25 -18.87 -18.13
CA LEU A 144 -10.57 -19.48 -19.40
C LEU A 144 -12.07 -19.37 -19.66
N ARG A 145 -12.45 -18.98 -20.88
CA ARG A 145 -13.85 -18.98 -21.34
C ARG A 145 -14.02 -19.83 -22.59
N PRO A 146 -15.19 -20.47 -22.79
CA PRO A 146 -15.49 -21.11 -24.07
C PRO A 146 -15.53 -20.03 -25.16
N ASN A 147 -15.01 -20.33 -26.35
CA ASN A 147 -15.16 -19.45 -27.49
C ASN A 147 -16.62 -19.43 -27.94
N SER A 148 -17.31 -18.29 -27.83
CA SER A 148 -18.71 -18.17 -28.28
C SER A 148 -18.84 -18.22 -29.81
N ASP A 149 -17.77 -17.89 -30.52
CA ASP A 149 -17.79 -17.64 -31.95
C ASP A 149 -17.29 -18.84 -32.77
N SER A 150 -16.86 -19.90 -32.08
CA SER A 150 -16.42 -21.15 -32.70
C SER A 150 -17.19 -22.33 -32.12
N PRO A 151 -17.68 -23.27 -32.95
CA PRO A 151 -18.25 -24.53 -32.49
C PRO A 151 -17.20 -25.46 -31.85
N ASP A 152 -15.91 -25.11 -31.93
CA ASP A 152 -14.87 -25.89 -31.28
C ASP A 152 -14.89 -25.72 -29.76
N PRO A 153 -14.69 -26.80 -28.99
CA PRO A 153 -14.66 -26.79 -27.53
C PRO A 153 -13.40 -26.15 -26.94
N PHE A 154 -12.68 -25.33 -27.71
CA PHE A 154 -11.45 -24.70 -27.24
C PHE A 154 -11.77 -23.57 -26.27
N TRP A 155 -11.24 -23.72 -25.06
CA TRP A 155 -11.18 -22.67 -24.08
C TRP A 155 -10.10 -21.67 -24.48
N HIS A 156 -10.40 -20.38 -24.42
CA HIS A 156 -9.41 -19.32 -24.64
C HIS A 156 -9.13 -18.57 -23.35
N GLU A 157 -7.89 -18.14 -23.19
CA GLU A 157 -7.43 -17.33 -22.07
C GLU A 157 -7.97 -15.92 -22.21
N THR A 158 -8.75 -15.50 -21.22
CA THR A 158 -9.34 -14.15 -21.13
C THR A 158 -8.63 -13.27 -20.12
N TYR A 159 -8.00 -13.88 -19.12
CA TYR A 159 -7.21 -13.19 -18.12
C TYR A 159 -6.11 -14.10 -17.58
N ASN A 160 -4.95 -13.50 -17.33
CA ASN A 160 -3.82 -14.14 -16.68
C ASN A 160 -3.15 -13.12 -15.79
N GLY A 161 -3.03 -13.46 -14.52
CA GLY A 161 -2.50 -12.56 -13.51
C GLY A 161 -2.09 -13.32 -12.27
N THR A 162 -1.81 -12.58 -11.22
CA THR A 162 -1.43 -13.15 -9.93
C THR A 162 -2.31 -12.56 -8.85
N VAL A 163 -2.61 -13.37 -7.84
CA VAL A 163 -3.50 -12.99 -6.73
C VAL A 163 -2.92 -13.43 -5.40
N SER A 164 -3.14 -12.62 -4.37
CA SER A 164 -2.66 -12.91 -3.02
C SER A 164 -3.34 -14.15 -2.47
N ARG A 165 -2.77 -14.77 -1.43
CA ARG A 165 -3.45 -15.85 -0.70
C ARG A 165 -4.87 -15.45 -0.28
N THR A 166 -5.04 -14.23 0.24
CA THR A 166 -6.34 -13.70 0.69
C THR A 166 -7.30 -13.54 -0.48
N ARG A 167 -6.85 -12.98 -1.61
CA ARG A 167 -7.68 -12.83 -2.82
C ARG A 167 -8.04 -14.18 -3.43
N ALA A 168 -7.12 -15.14 -3.49
CA ALA A 168 -7.40 -16.51 -3.92
C ALA A 168 -8.48 -17.17 -3.05
N ARG A 169 -8.40 -17.02 -1.72
CA ARG A 169 -9.46 -17.48 -0.80
C ARG A 169 -10.80 -16.81 -1.08
N SER A 170 -10.81 -15.50 -1.31
CA SER A 170 -12.03 -14.75 -1.63
C SER A 170 -12.67 -15.24 -2.93
N ILE A 171 -11.87 -15.40 -4.00
CA ILE A 171 -12.31 -15.94 -5.30
C ILE A 171 -12.94 -17.32 -5.11
N LEU A 172 -12.24 -18.25 -4.45
CA LEU A 172 -12.75 -19.60 -4.24
C LEU A 172 -14.02 -19.62 -3.38
N THR A 173 -14.09 -18.76 -2.36
CA THR A 173 -15.27 -18.64 -1.50
C THR A 173 -16.46 -18.11 -2.29
N ALA A 174 -16.27 -17.05 -3.09
CA ALA A 174 -17.32 -16.47 -3.92
C ALA A 174 -17.86 -17.49 -4.93
N TRP A 175 -16.98 -18.21 -5.62
CA TRP A 175 -17.36 -19.23 -6.59
C TRP A 175 -17.98 -20.48 -5.96
N SER A 176 -17.56 -20.88 -4.75
CA SER A 176 -18.18 -21.99 -4.04
C SER A 176 -19.65 -21.77 -3.66
N ARG A 177 -20.13 -20.52 -3.69
CA ARG A 177 -21.53 -20.15 -3.42
C ARG A 177 -22.41 -20.18 -4.67
N GLN A 178 -21.82 -20.26 -5.86
CA GLN A 178 -22.55 -20.25 -7.13
C GLN A 178 -23.05 -21.66 -7.46
N GLU A 179 -24.28 -21.76 -7.95
CA GLU A 179 -24.82 -23.03 -8.43
C GLU A 179 -24.00 -23.56 -9.63
N GLN A 180 -23.95 -24.88 -9.78
CA GLN A 180 -23.22 -25.56 -10.86
C GLN A 180 -21.72 -25.26 -10.93
N THR A 181 -21.13 -24.77 -9.83
CA THR A 181 -19.69 -24.51 -9.73
C THR A 181 -19.00 -25.57 -8.89
N TYR A 182 -17.86 -26.07 -9.37
CA TYR A 182 -17.04 -27.04 -8.67
C TYR A 182 -15.66 -26.46 -8.40
N VAL A 183 -15.19 -26.58 -7.16
CA VAL A 183 -13.81 -26.28 -6.77
C VAL A 183 -13.04 -27.60 -6.67
N LEU A 184 -11.98 -27.75 -7.45
CA LEU A 184 -11.15 -28.95 -7.51
C LEU A 184 -9.72 -28.62 -7.07
N ARG A 185 -8.99 -29.61 -6.55
CA ARG A 185 -7.56 -29.50 -6.21
C ARG A 185 -6.82 -30.71 -6.78
N ASP A 186 -5.70 -30.48 -7.46
CA ASP A 186 -4.84 -31.56 -7.93
C ASP A 186 -3.78 -31.96 -6.87
N ALA A 187 -2.99 -33.01 -7.18
CA ALA A 187 -1.92 -33.49 -6.31
C ALA A 187 -0.77 -32.48 -6.11
N HIS A 188 -0.67 -31.48 -6.99
CA HIS A 188 0.35 -30.43 -6.94
C HIS A 188 -0.15 -29.15 -6.23
N GLY A 189 -1.36 -29.18 -5.68
CA GLY A 189 -1.97 -28.04 -5.00
C GLY A 189 -2.54 -26.97 -5.94
N ARG A 190 -2.62 -27.22 -7.25
CA ARG A 190 -3.35 -26.35 -8.17
C ARG A 190 -4.82 -26.45 -7.86
N LEU A 191 -5.49 -25.30 -7.85
CA LEU A 191 -6.91 -25.18 -7.58
C LEU A 191 -7.61 -24.83 -8.88
N TYR A 192 -8.78 -25.42 -9.09
CA TYR A 192 -9.58 -25.19 -10.28
C TYR A 192 -10.99 -24.79 -9.85
N VAL A 193 -11.54 -23.77 -10.49
CA VAL A 193 -12.98 -23.49 -10.48
C VAL A 193 -13.51 -23.92 -11.84
N ALA A 194 -14.45 -24.85 -11.86
CA ALA A 194 -15.15 -25.28 -13.08
C ALA A 194 -16.61 -24.85 -12.98
N ALA A 195 -17.04 -23.98 -13.89
CA ALA A 195 -18.43 -23.54 -14.08
C ALA A 195 -18.80 -23.67 -15.57
N PRO A 196 -20.11 -23.71 -15.93
CA PRO A 196 -20.52 -23.97 -17.31
C PRO A 196 -19.93 -23.02 -18.37
N ALA A 197 -19.74 -21.75 -18.02
CA ALA A 197 -19.23 -20.73 -18.94
C ALA A 197 -17.83 -20.20 -18.57
N LEU A 198 -17.17 -20.81 -17.57
CA LEU A 198 -15.92 -20.29 -17.02
C LEU A 198 -15.09 -21.40 -16.39
N ARG A 199 -13.78 -21.37 -16.64
CA ARG A 199 -12.81 -22.13 -15.87
C ARG A 199 -11.77 -21.19 -15.30
N ILE A 200 -11.48 -21.33 -14.02
CA ILE A 200 -10.40 -20.60 -13.36
C ILE A 200 -9.37 -21.62 -12.90
N GLU A 201 -8.11 -21.37 -13.23
CA GLU A 201 -6.98 -22.13 -12.71
C GLU A 201 -6.20 -21.24 -11.76
N LEU A 202 -5.86 -21.77 -10.59
CA LEU A 202 -5.09 -21.10 -9.56
C LEU A 202 -3.89 -21.99 -9.26
N VAL A 203 -2.74 -21.63 -9.82
CA VAL A 203 -1.50 -22.37 -9.64
C VAL A 203 -0.73 -21.79 -8.46
N PRO A 204 -0.43 -22.56 -7.39
CA PRO A 204 0.31 -22.04 -6.26
C PRO A 204 1.70 -21.53 -6.69
N THR A 205 2.15 -20.48 -6.02
CA THR A 205 3.49 -19.93 -6.17
C THR A 205 4.15 -19.80 -4.80
N ASP A 206 5.44 -20.03 -4.75
CA ASP A 206 6.31 -19.79 -3.60
C ASP A 206 6.82 -18.34 -3.55
N ILE A 207 6.71 -17.61 -4.67
CA ILE A 207 7.07 -16.20 -4.76
C ILE A 207 5.91 -15.37 -4.19
N ALA A 208 6.18 -14.58 -3.16
CA ALA A 208 5.23 -13.60 -2.64
C ALA A 208 4.88 -12.57 -3.74
N LEU A 209 3.66 -12.05 -3.71
CA LEU A 209 3.31 -10.99 -4.66
C LEU A 209 4.17 -9.74 -4.44
N PRO A 210 4.43 -8.98 -5.50
CA PRO A 210 4.82 -7.58 -5.39
C PRO A 210 3.92 -6.85 -4.40
N HIS A 211 4.48 -5.93 -3.63
CA HIS A 211 3.68 -5.06 -2.78
C HIS A 211 2.97 -4.03 -3.66
N SER A 212 1.79 -3.59 -3.24
CA SER A 212 1.11 -2.50 -3.94
C SER A 212 1.62 -1.12 -3.51
N GLU A 213 1.27 -0.09 -4.28
CA GLU A 213 1.41 1.31 -3.84
C GLU A 213 0.72 1.52 -2.48
N GLY A 214 -0.48 0.95 -2.30
CA GLY A 214 -1.23 1.02 -1.05
C GLY A 214 -0.48 0.38 0.13
N ASP A 215 0.32 -0.66 -0.08
CA ASP A 215 1.15 -1.25 0.98
C ASP A 215 2.26 -0.28 1.43
N ALA A 216 2.84 0.51 0.52
CA ALA A 216 3.83 1.53 0.85
C ALA A 216 3.18 2.67 1.66
N LEU A 217 1.98 3.11 1.26
CA LEU A 217 1.23 4.14 1.99
C LEU A 217 0.80 3.65 3.39
N ARG A 218 0.35 2.39 3.52
CA ARG A 218 0.09 1.76 4.84
C ARG A 218 1.31 1.80 5.74
N ALA A 219 2.48 1.46 5.20
CA ALA A 219 3.73 1.48 5.97
C ALA A 219 4.09 2.90 6.45
N ALA A 220 3.89 3.92 5.62
CA ALA A 220 4.07 5.32 6.01
C ALA A 220 3.06 5.77 7.08
N LEU A 221 1.77 5.45 6.91
CA LEU A 221 0.71 5.76 7.88
C LEU A 221 0.94 5.11 9.24
N ALA A 222 1.44 3.87 9.26
CA ALA A 222 1.72 3.15 10.48
C ALA A 222 2.78 3.85 11.37
N VAL A 223 3.74 4.58 10.79
CA VAL A 223 4.72 5.39 11.55
C VAL A 223 4.04 6.48 12.39
N TYR A 224 2.89 6.98 11.92
CA TYR A 224 2.07 7.97 12.63
C TYR A 224 0.96 7.33 13.49
N GLY A 225 0.88 6.00 13.56
CA GLY A 225 -0.12 5.27 14.33
C GLY A 225 -1.48 5.10 13.65
N PHE A 226 -1.57 5.31 12.33
CA PHE A 226 -2.81 5.11 11.58
C PHE A 226 -2.83 3.75 10.89
N SER A 227 -3.98 3.08 10.96
CA SER A 227 -4.28 1.89 10.15
C SER A 227 -5.01 2.30 8.87
N ALA A 228 -4.73 1.60 7.77
CA ALA A 228 -5.34 1.84 6.47
C ALA A 228 -5.94 0.54 5.94
N TYR A 229 -7.21 0.58 5.56
CA TYR A 229 -7.97 -0.58 5.09
C TYR A 229 -8.30 -0.45 3.61
N ASP A 230 -8.45 -1.59 2.92
CA ASP A 230 -8.88 -1.59 1.52
C ASP A 230 -10.30 -1.02 1.41
N GLY A 231 -10.47 0.01 0.59
CA GLY A 231 -11.75 0.58 0.18
C GLY A 231 -11.93 0.49 -1.33
N GLY A 232 -13.14 0.76 -1.80
CA GLY A 232 -13.40 0.85 -3.24
C GLY A 232 -14.86 0.71 -3.60
N GLU A 233 -15.26 1.45 -4.63
CA GLU A 233 -16.59 1.35 -5.25
C GLU A 233 -16.43 1.47 -6.76
N GLY A 234 -17.30 0.79 -7.54
CA GLY A 234 -17.37 1.01 -8.98
C GLY A 234 -16.14 0.59 -9.80
N GLY A 235 -15.21 -0.18 -9.22
CA GLY A 235 -13.97 -0.59 -9.90
C GLY A 235 -12.74 0.25 -9.54
N PHE A 236 -12.92 1.29 -8.73
CA PHE A 236 -11.84 2.08 -8.14
C PHE A 236 -11.36 1.40 -6.86
N THR A 237 -10.05 1.41 -6.60
CA THR A 237 -9.48 0.94 -5.34
C THR A 237 -8.86 2.10 -4.58
N SER A 238 -9.18 2.20 -3.29
CA SER A 238 -8.72 3.27 -2.41
C SER A 238 -8.30 2.68 -1.05
N LEU A 239 -7.68 3.49 -0.21
CA LEU A 239 -7.46 3.19 1.20
C LEU A 239 -8.39 4.05 2.05
N ALA A 240 -9.05 3.43 3.02
CA ALA A 240 -9.82 4.13 4.04
C ALA A 240 -8.99 4.26 5.32
N VAL A 241 -8.95 5.48 5.88
CA VAL A 241 -8.18 5.81 7.09
C VAL A 241 -9.03 6.62 8.05
N SER A 242 -9.32 6.09 9.23
CA SER A 242 -10.03 6.83 10.27
C SER A 242 -9.17 7.97 10.83
N LEU A 243 -9.79 9.10 11.20
CA LEU A 243 -9.13 10.13 12.02
C LEU A 243 -8.88 9.67 13.46
N THR A 244 -9.60 8.64 13.92
CA THR A 244 -9.35 7.99 15.20
C THR A 244 -8.24 6.97 15.06
N GLN A 245 -7.15 7.17 15.80
CA GLN A 245 -6.05 6.21 15.84
C GLN A 245 -6.56 4.86 16.36
N GLU A 246 -6.06 3.77 15.79
CA GLU A 246 -6.40 2.38 16.16
C GLU A 246 -7.84 1.93 15.86
N ALA A 247 -8.63 2.71 15.12
CA ALA A 247 -9.94 2.26 14.64
C ALA A 247 -9.82 0.96 13.83
N SER A 248 -10.75 0.02 14.08
CA SER A 248 -10.91 -1.18 13.27
C SER A 248 -11.41 -0.85 11.86
N GLU A 249 -11.38 -1.84 10.97
CA GLU A 249 -11.92 -1.71 9.61
C GLU A 249 -13.41 -1.32 9.64
N GLU A 250 -14.18 -1.95 10.50
CA GLU A 250 -15.61 -1.69 10.66
C GLU A 250 -15.89 -0.28 11.19
N GLU A 251 -15.09 0.19 12.17
CA GLU A 251 -15.24 1.52 12.78
C GLU A 251 -14.73 2.65 11.87
N THR A 252 -13.95 2.33 10.83
CA THR A 252 -13.31 3.34 9.97
C THR A 252 -14.36 4.26 9.33
N TYR A 253 -15.52 3.72 8.96
CA TYR A 253 -16.59 4.47 8.31
C TYR A 253 -17.63 5.05 9.27
N GLU A 254 -17.53 4.75 10.58
CA GLU A 254 -18.49 5.24 11.59
C GLU A 254 -18.19 6.69 12.04
N GLY A 255 -17.02 7.22 11.67
CA GLY A 255 -16.61 8.58 11.99
C GLY A 255 -15.89 9.26 10.82
N PRO A 256 -15.33 10.46 11.06
CA PRO A 256 -14.55 11.16 10.04
C PRO A 256 -13.36 10.33 9.55
N HIS A 257 -13.22 10.21 8.24
CA HIS A 257 -12.23 9.34 7.62
C HIS A 257 -11.75 9.89 6.28
N PHE A 258 -10.54 9.49 5.89
CA PHE A 258 -10.00 9.75 4.56
C PHE A 258 -10.27 8.57 3.64
N LEU A 259 -10.60 8.89 2.38
CA LEU A 259 -10.42 7.98 1.25
C LEU A 259 -9.21 8.46 0.44
N ILE A 260 -8.22 7.58 0.29
CA ILE A 260 -6.93 7.90 -0.33
C ILE A 260 -6.74 7.04 -1.58
N SER A 261 -6.48 7.65 -2.73
CA SER A 261 -6.32 6.96 -4.01
C SER A 261 -5.21 7.58 -4.86
N SER A 262 -4.50 6.74 -5.61
CA SER A 262 -3.49 7.10 -6.61
C SER A 262 -4.15 6.86 -7.97
N GLY A 263 -4.67 7.93 -8.57
CA GLY A 263 -5.56 7.82 -9.74
C GLY A 263 -6.78 6.94 -9.43
N GLU A 264 -6.95 5.87 -10.21
CA GLU A 264 -8.07 4.92 -10.05
C GLU A 264 -7.75 3.70 -9.16
N HIS A 265 -6.47 3.50 -8.80
CA HIS A 265 -6.01 2.22 -8.23
C HIS A 265 -4.96 2.34 -7.13
N ALA A 266 -5.30 1.90 -5.90
CA ALA A 266 -4.39 1.72 -4.77
C ALA A 266 -3.69 0.33 -4.75
N ASP A 267 -4.13 -0.62 -5.58
CA ASP A 267 -3.66 -2.01 -5.60
C ASP A 267 -2.67 -2.32 -6.74
N ARG A 268 -2.19 -1.29 -7.45
CA ARG A 268 -1.14 -1.43 -8.48
C ARG A 268 0.20 -1.81 -7.85
N PRO A 269 1.07 -2.57 -8.54
CA PRO A 269 2.43 -2.81 -8.09
C PRO A 269 3.16 -1.49 -7.85
N ALA A 270 3.94 -1.40 -6.77
CA ALA A 270 4.63 -0.17 -6.40
C ALA A 270 5.55 0.40 -7.50
N SER A 271 6.08 -0.45 -8.39
CA SER A 271 6.91 -0.02 -9.51
C SER A 271 6.15 0.77 -10.59
N GLN A 272 4.83 0.73 -10.58
CA GLN A 272 3.95 1.33 -11.58
C GLN A 272 3.34 2.66 -11.13
N HIS A 273 3.85 3.22 -10.02
CA HIS A 273 3.42 4.51 -9.50
C HIS A 273 3.75 5.64 -10.48
N ASP A 274 2.70 6.16 -11.11
CA ASP A 274 2.75 7.24 -12.10
C ASP A 274 1.89 8.45 -11.73
N ASP A 275 0.93 8.28 -10.82
CA ASP A 275 0.01 9.30 -10.33
C ASP A 275 0.23 9.55 -8.84
N VAL A 276 0.24 10.82 -8.43
CA VAL A 276 0.33 11.17 -7.01
C VAL A 276 -0.94 10.77 -6.26
N TRP A 277 -0.78 10.43 -4.98
CA TRP A 277 -1.87 10.18 -4.05
C TRP A 277 -2.69 11.44 -3.81
N GLY A 278 -4.01 11.29 -3.84
CA GLY A 278 -4.96 12.26 -3.32
C GLY A 278 -5.68 11.69 -2.11
N ALA A 279 -5.96 12.52 -1.10
CA ALA A 279 -6.68 12.12 0.11
C ALA A 279 -7.89 13.03 0.36
N SER A 280 -9.10 12.49 0.21
CA SER A 280 -10.34 13.23 0.47
C SER A 280 -10.89 12.89 1.85
N LEU A 281 -11.14 13.90 2.67
CA LEU A 281 -11.74 13.79 4.00
C LEU A 281 -13.26 13.79 3.89
N TYR A 282 -13.88 12.84 4.58
CA TYR A 282 -15.32 12.73 4.79
C TYR A 282 -15.64 12.86 6.27
N ASP A 283 -16.81 13.39 6.59
CA ASP A 283 -17.32 13.41 7.96
C ASP A 283 -18.01 12.09 8.35
N GLU A 284 -18.58 12.03 9.55
CA GLU A 284 -19.26 10.84 10.08
C GLU A 284 -20.56 10.50 9.31
N GLN A 285 -21.13 11.44 8.55
CA GLN A 285 -22.28 11.20 7.67
C GLN A 285 -21.84 10.74 6.27
N GLY A 286 -20.53 10.68 6.00
CA GLY A 286 -19.98 10.40 4.68
C GLY A 286 -20.10 11.59 3.72
N GLU A 287 -20.32 12.81 4.22
CA GLU A 287 -20.28 14.01 3.40
C GLU A 287 -18.83 14.46 3.19
N TYR A 288 -18.52 14.85 1.96
CA TYR A 288 -17.21 15.36 1.60
C TYR A 288 -16.92 16.69 2.33
N VAL A 289 -15.75 16.77 2.98
CA VAL A 289 -15.31 17.97 3.72
C VAL A 289 -14.25 18.73 2.93
N THR A 290 -13.15 18.06 2.57
CA THR A 290 -12.00 18.68 1.87
C THR A 290 -11.11 17.60 1.25
N THR A 291 -10.16 18.00 0.41
CA THR A 291 -9.08 17.14 -0.09
C THR A 291 -7.74 17.70 0.40
N LEU A 292 -6.81 16.81 0.72
CA LEU A 292 -5.42 17.16 0.99
C LEU A 292 -4.66 17.15 -0.33
N ASP A 293 -3.81 18.16 -0.52
CA ASP A 293 -2.91 18.21 -1.66
C ASP A 293 -1.98 16.99 -1.65
N GLY A 294 -1.80 16.39 -2.84
CA GLY A 294 -0.79 15.35 -3.05
C GLY A 294 0.63 15.93 -3.01
N ALA A 295 1.63 15.06 -3.07
CA ALA A 295 3.01 15.53 -3.21
C ALA A 295 3.24 16.26 -4.55
N SER A 296 4.39 16.91 -4.66
CA SER A 296 4.80 17.57 -5.90
C SER A 296 4.88 16.59 -7.07
N ALA A 297 4.49 17.05 -8.26
CA ALA A 297 4.66 16.26 -9.48
C ALA A 297 6.13 15.81 -9.65
N GLY A 298 6.32 14.53 -9.93
CA GLY A 298 7.65 13.91 -10.07
C GLY A 298 8.27 13.43 -8.76
N SER A 299 7.56 13.54 -7.63
CA SER A 299 7.95 12.85 -6.39
C SER A 299 7.97 11.34 -6.57
N THR A 300 8.83 10.67 -5.81
CA THR A 300 8.84 9.21 -5.75
C THR A 300 7.62 8.68 -4.98
N LEU A 301 7.31 7.39 -5.13
CA LEU A 301 6.26 6.74 -4.33
C LEU A 301 6.49 6.93 -2.83
N ALA A 302 7.74 6.83 -2.34
CA ALA A 302 8.00 6.95 -0.91
C ALA A 302 7.83 8.38 -0.40
N GLU A 303 8.27 9.37 -1.16
CA GLU A 303 8.05 10.79 -0.86
C GLU A 303 6.57 11.11 -0.78
N ASP A 304 5.79 10.64 -1.75
CA ASP A 304 4.36 10.88 -1.83
C ASP A 304 3.60 10.18 -0.68
N CYS A 305 3.93 8.92 -0.39
CA CYS A 305 3.38 8.21 0.77
C CYS A 305 3.69 8.93 2.10
N ALA A 306 4.93 9.39 2.28
CA ALA A 306 5.34 10.11 3.49
C ALA A 306 4.65 11.48 3.62
N HIS A 307 4.46 12.17 2.50
CA HIS A 307 3.75 13.44 2.42
C HIS A 307 2.30 13.28 2.88
N ILE A 308 1.55 12.37 2.24
CA ILE A 308 0.14 12.11 2.58
C ILE A 308 0.00 11.63 4.03
N ALA A 309 0.82 10.69 4.48
CA ALA A 309 0.77 10.21 5.86
C ALA A 309 1.01 11.35 6.88
N GLY A 310 1.97 12.24 6.59
CA GLY A 310 2.22 13.43 7.40
C GLY A 310 1.05 14.42 7.39
N ALA A 311 0.41 14.63 6.24
CA ALA A 311 -0.74 15.51 6.09
C ALA A 311 -1.96 14.97 6.88
N VAL A 312 -2.27 13.67 6.76
CA VAL A 312 -3.31 12.99 7.56
C VAL A 312 -3.05 13.16 9.06
N ALA A 313 -1.82 12.91 9.51
CA ALA A 313 -1.44 13.06 10.91
C ALA A 313 -1.56 14.52 11.40
N GLN A 314 -1.27 15.50 10.53
CA GLN A 314 -1.43 16.91 10.86
C GLN A 314 -2.91 17.28 11.05
N VAL A 315 -3.80 16.82 10.16
CA VAL A 315 -5.24 17.06 10.28
C VAL A 315 -5.80 16.42 11.55
N ALA A 316 -5.46 15.16 11.81
CA ALA A 316 -5.88 14.46 13.03
C ALA A 316 -5.46 15.23 14.29
N ARG A 317 -4.21 15.69 14.37
CA ARG A 317 -3.73 16.49 15.52
C ARG A 317 -4.49 17.81 15.71
N ARG A 318 -4.96 18.44 14.63
CA ARG A 318 -5.79 19.65 14.74
C ARG A 318 -7.19 19.30 15.22
N ALA A 319 -7.80 18.26 14.66
CA ALA A 319 -9.12 17.78 15.06
C ALA A 319 -9.18 17.45 16.57
N PHE A 320 -8.14 16.79 17.10
CA PHE A 320 -8.04 16.48 18.53
C PHE A 320 -7.84 17.70 19.44
N ARG A 321 -7.23 18.80 18.95
CA ARG A 321 -7.03 20.02 19.75
C ARG A 321 -8.25 20.92 19.79
N GLU A 322 -9.11 20.85 18.78
CA GLU A 322 -10.25 21.77 18.61
C GLU A 322 -11.55 21.32 19.30
N GLU A 323 -11.55 20.24 20.12
CA GLU A 323 -12.71 19.71 20.87
C GLU A 323 -14.09 19.91 20.16
N THR A 324 -14.36 19.05 19.18
CA THR A 324 -15.64 18.34 19.02
C THR A 324 -16.95 19.12 18.76
N VAL A 325 -16.98 20.37 18.28
CA VAL A 325 -18.25 20.91 17.72
C VAL A 325 -18.13 21.67 16.38
N ASP A 326 -17.02 22.32 16.05
CA ASP A 326 -16.95 23.18 14.84
C ASP A 326 -15.86 22.82 13.79
N PHE A 327 -15.08 21.75 14.01
CA PHE A 327 -13.90 21.42 13.16
C PHE A 327 -14.24 21.18 11.67
N ALA A 328 -15.28 20.39 11.37
CA ALA A 328 -15.68 20.11 9.98
C ALA A 328 -16.11 21.38 9.22
N ARG A 329 -16.66 22.38 9.93
CA ARG A 329 -17.02 23.69 9.35
C ARG A 329 -15.87 24.69 9.27
N SER A 330 -14.84 24.56 10.11
CA SER A 330 -13.67 25.46 10.07
C SER A 330 -12.70 25.08 8.95
N VAL A 331 -12.45 23.78 8.75
CA VAL A 331 -11.50 23.27 7.76
C VAL A 331 -11.95 23.60 6.32
N GLY A 332 -13.25 23.49 6.02
CA GLY A 332 -13.79 23.87 4.72
C GLY A 332 -13.70 25.38 4.41
N LYS A 333 -13.59 26.25 5.43
CA LYS A 333 -13.47 27.71 5.25
C LYS A 333 -12.04 28.17 4.99
N ASP A 334 -11.05 27.53 5.60
CA ASP A 334 -9.64 27.94 5.44
C ASP A 334 -9.03 27.45 4.12
N ALA A 335 -9.53 26.34 3.55
CA ALA A 335 -9.13 25.89 2.21
C ALA A 335 -9.62 26.85 1.11
N LEU A 336 -10.76 27.51 1.31
CA LEU A 336 -11.33 28.49 0.36
C LEU A 336 -10.72 29.90 0.47
N ALA A 337 -9.86 30.15 1.46
CA ALA A 337 -9.26 31.47 1.69
C ALA A 337 -7.85 31.63 1.09
N LYS A 338 -7.36 30.64 0.33
CA LYS A 338 -6.03 30.64 -0.28
C LYS A 338 -6.00 30.63 -1.82
N ASP A 339 -7.14 30.83 -2.46
CA ASP A 339 -7.27 31.15 -3.90
C ASP A 339 -7.52 32.66 -4.12
#